data_AF-A0A2H6N6T6-F1
#
_entry.id   AF-A0A2H6N6T6-F1
#
_cell.length_a   1.000
_cell.length_b   1.000
_cell.length_c   1.000
_cell.angle_alpha   90.00
_cell.angle_beta   90.00
_cell.angle_gamma   90.00
#
_symmetry.space_group_name_H-M   'P 1'
#
loop_
_entity.id
_entity.type
_entity.pdbx_description
1 polymer ?
#
loop_
_entity_poly.entity_id
_entity_poly.type
_entity_poly.pdbx_seq_one_letter_code
_entity_poly.pdbx_strand_id
1 'polypeptide(L)'
;EYMGARLENYISHRTWRPSTMELHVVHLERKIQDLLENLGFEIYPFKVGWYNEVLPPTLHLRYSDDTLAFVVLSIPAMFDKAFKPFLKKQLLKKIHDPVDQCISYHLSLIRESLVDQKMDIMHDYEILPNRKPKFLAQTAAHVAGATYLYQRKDVHQDSWGEKKIYGVCIHPSYGGWFAIRALLLFPDVKVPFLLQKSPIDCV
;
A
#
# COMPACT_ATOMS: atom_id res chain seq x y z
N GLU A 1 10.94 65.61 5.71
CA GLU A 1 11.57 64.74 6.71
C GLU A 1 10.61 63.64 7.09
N TYR A 2 11.09 62.38 7.04
CA TYR A 2 10.47 61.14 7.57
C TYR A 2 9.11 60.72 6.97
N MET A 3 8.81 59.47 6.58
CA MET A 3 9.52 58.19 6.51
C MET A 3 8.57 57.19 5.81
N GLY A 4 9.10 56.13 5.18
CA GLY A 4 8.35 54.93 4.80
C GLY A 4 8.11 54.79 3.29
N ALA A 5 8.34 53.66 2.64
CA ALA A 5 8.89 52.37 3.02
C ALA A 5 9.18 51.65 1.69
N ARG A 6 10.39 51.08 1.57
CA ARG A 6 10.83 50.23 0.45
C ARG A 6 9.94 49.00 0.34
N LEU A 7 9.27 48.82 -0.80
CA LEU A 7 8.68 47.56 -1.24
C LEU A 7 9.61 46.94 -2.29
N GLU A 8 10.72 46.34 -1.82
CA GLU A 8 11.48 45.39 -2.64
C GLU A 8 10.85 44.02 -2.42
N ASN A 9 10.01 43.61 -3.38
CA ASN A 9 9.43 42.28 -3.48
C ASN A 9 10.54 41.24 -3.65
N TYR A 10 10.96 40.62 -2.53
CA TYR A 10 11.72 39.37 -2.55
C TYR A 10 10.78 38.21 -2.91
N ILE A 11 10.57 38.01 -4.21
CA ILE A 11 10.08 36.73 -4.72
C ILE A 11 11.26 35.76 -4.68
N SER A 12 11.40 35.09 -3.54
CA SER A 12 12.29 33.93 -3.39
C SER A 12 11.67 32.75 -4.14
N HIS A 13 11.98 32.63 -5.43
CA HIS A 13 11.81 31.39 -6.17
C HIS A 13 12.82 30.36 -5.64
N ARG A 14 12.53 29.76 -4.48
CA ARG A 14 13.17 28.51 -4.08
C ARG A 14 12.70 27.43 -5.05
N THR A 15 13.53 27.12 -6.03
CA THR A 15 13.43 25.88 -6.79
C THR A 15 13.54 24.72 -5.80
N TRP A 16 12.42 24.06 -5.50
CA TRP A 16 12.41 22.83 -4.71
C TRP A 16 13.17 21.77 -5.49
N ARG A 17 14.38 21.43 -5.03
CA ARG A 17 15.10 20.26 -5.53
C ARG A 17 14.74 19.09 -4.61
N PRO A 18 14.13 18.02 -5.15
CA PRO A 18 13.86 16.83 -4.35
C PRO A 18 15.17 16.30 -3.78
N SER A 19 15.13 15.86 -2.53
CA SER A 19 16.27 15.18 -1.92
C SER A 19 16.58 13.87 -2.67
N THR A 20 17.83 13.38 -2.61
CA THR A 20 18.23 12.09 -3.21
C THR A 20 17.35 10.93 -2.74
N MET A 21 16.87 11.01 -1.50
CA MET A 21 15.98 10.02 -0.90
C MET A 21 14.57 10.05 -1.51
N GLU A 22 14.00 11.24 -1.75
CA GLU A 22 12.71 11.37 -2.46
C GLU A 22 12.81 10.87 -3.90
N LEU A 23 13.93 11.15 -4.58
CA LEU A 23 14.19 10.62 -5.93
C LEU A 23 14.29 9.09 -5.94
N HIS A 24 14.90 8.49 -4.91
CA HIS A 24 14.98 7.03 -4.77
C HIS A 24 13.61 6.40 -4.61
N VAL A 25 12.73 6.97 -3.77
CA VAL A 25 11.36 6.46 -3.56
C VAL A 25 10.54 6.55 -4.85
N VAL A 26 10.58 7.68 -5.54
CA VAL A 26 9.89 7.87 -6.83
C VAL A 26 10.40 6.87 -7.87
N HIS A 27 11.71 6.60 -7.89
CA HIS A 27 12.29 5.62 -8.80
C HIS A 27 11.87 4.18 -8.47
N LEU A 28 11.83 3.81 -7.19
CA LEU A 28 11.32 2.51 -6.75
C LEU A 28 9.84 2.34 -7.11
N GLU A 29 9.01 3.33 -6.78
CA GLU A 29 7.58 3.34 -7.08
C GLU A 29 7.36 3.17 -8.59
N ARG A 30 8.05 3.95 -9.42
CA ARG A 30 7.95 3.85 -10.88
C ARG A 30 8.38 2.47 -11.40
N LYS A 31 9.50 1.92 -10.92
CA LYS A 31 9.93 0.57 -11.32
C LYS A 31 8.89 -0.50 -10.98
N ILE A 32 8.25 -0.40 -9.81
CA ILE A 32 7.21 -1.34 -9.41
C ILE A 32 5.95 -1.13 -10.27
N GLN A 33 5.56 0.12 -10.51
CA GLN A 33 4.43 0.49 -11.37
C GLN A 33 4.61 -0.02 -12.80
N ASP A 34 5.77 0.19 -13.43
CA ASP A 34 6.05 -0.23 -14.81
C ASP A 34 5.85 -1.76 -15.00
N LEU A 35 6.12 -2.56 -13.97
CA LEU A 35 5.92 -4.01 -13.99
C LEU A 35 4.47 -4.44 -13.78
N LEU A 36 3.64 -3.57 -13.21
CA LEU A 36 2.32 -3.91 -12.66
C LEU A 36 1.15 -3.19 -13.35
N GLU A 37 1.36 -1.99 -13.88
CA GLU A 37 0.29 -1.09 -14.36
C GLU A 37 -0.59 -1.72 -15.44
N ASN A 38 0.03 -2.46 -16.37
CA ASN A 38 -0.66 -3.09 -17.48
C ASN A 38 -1.27 -4.45 -17.12
N LEU A 39 -1.09 -4.89 -15.87
CA LEU A 39 -1.53 -6.18 -15.36
C LEU A 39 -2.73 -6.08 -14.41
N GLY A 40 -3.26 -4.88 -14.18
CA GLY A 40 -4.43 -4.68 -13.30
C GLY A 40 -4.07 -4.69 -11.82
N PHE A 41 -2.90 -4.17 -11.48
CA PHE A 41 -2.51 -3.92 -10.09
C PHE A 41 -2.36 -2.43 -9.83
N GLU A 42 -2.56 -2.04 -8.58
CA GLU A 42 -2.26 -0.71 -8.08
C GLU A 42 -1.37 -0.83 -6.84
N ILE A 43 -0.48 0.15 -6.65
CA ILE A 43 0.38 0.22 -5.47
C ILE A 43 0.25 1.58 -4.80
N TYR A 44 0.32 1.59 -3.48
CA TYR A 44 0.22 2.81 -2.70
C TYR A 44 1.31 2.84 -1.61
N PRO A 45 2.19 3.87 -1.58
CA PRO A 45 3.24 3.97 -0.59
C PRO A 45 2.69 4.40 0.77
N PHE A 46 3.28 3.86 1.84
CA PHE A 46 3.00 4.29 3.21
C PHE A 46 4.21 4.06 4.13
N LYS A 47 4.20 4.72 5.29
CA LYS A 47 5.16 4.46 6.37
C LYS A 47 4.66 3.34 7.27
N VAL A 48 5.56 2.45 7.69
CA VAL A 48 5.24 1.44 8.71
C VAL A 48 4.69 2.08 9.99
N GLY A 49 5.18 3.25 10.39
CA GLY A 49 4.70 3.99 11.54
C GLY A 49 3.19 4.28 11.50
N TRP A 50 2.65 4.68 10.34
CA TRP A 50 1.22 4.96 10.19
C TRP A 50 0.34 3.72 10.40
N TYR A 51 0.83 2.56 9.96
CA TYR A 51 0.15 1.28 10.19
C TYR A 51 0.21 0.87 11.66
N ASN A 52 1.38 1.01 12.30
CA ASN A 52 1.57 0.64 13.70
C ASN A 52 0.78 1.55 14.65
N GLU A 53 0.70 2.85 14.37
CA GLU A 53 0.03 3.85 15.21
C GLU A 53 -1.46 3.54 15.44
N VAL A 54 -2.14 2.96 14.44
CA VAL A 54 -3.58 2.65 14.51
C VAL A 54 -3.87 1.23 15.03
N LEU A 55 -2.84 0.49 15.47
CA LEU A 55 -2.95 -0.91 15.90
C LEU A 55 -2.34 -1.17 17.28
N PRO A 56 -2.83 -2.21 17.99
CA PRO A 56 -2.19 -2.63 19.23
C PRO A 56 -0.80 -3.22 18.96
N PRO A 57 0.15 -3.15 19.94
CA PRO A 57 1.52 -3.63 19.78
C PRO A 57 1.66 -5.09 19.30
N THR A 58 0.68 -5.95 19.63
CA THR A 58 0.69 -7.35 19.20
C THR A 58 0.49 -7.56 17.70
N LEU A 59 0.11 -6.52 16.96
CA LEU A 59 -0.11 -6.51 15.50
C LEU A 59 0.86 -5.58 14.77
N HIS A 60 1.83 -4.99 15.48
CA HIS A 60 2.83 -4.12 14.88
C HIS A 60 3.76 -4.88 13.94
N LEU A 61 4.08 -4.25 12.82
CA LEU A 61 5.18 -4.64 11.96
C LEU A 61 6.49 -4.26 12.64
N ARG A 62 7.40 -5.22 12.77
CA ARG A 62 8.68 -5.06 13.49
C ARG A 62 9.75 -4.39 12.64
N TYR A 63 9.44 -3.20 12.12
CA TYR A 63 10.35 -2.34 11.37
C TYR A 63 10.34 -0.94 12.00
N SER A 64 11.32 -0.12 11.65
CA SER A 64 11.34 1.30 12.06
C SER A 64 10.17 2.07 11.44
N ASP A 65 9.62 3.05 12.14
CA ASP A 65 8.43 3.79 11.71
C ASP A 65 8.58 4.45 10.34
N ASP A 66 9.76 4.99 10.02
CA ASP A 66 10.02 5.62 8.72
C ASP A 66 10.33 4.62 7.60
N THR A 67 10.20 3.31 7.84
CA THR A 67 10.41 2.30 6.79
C THR A 67 9.34 2.43 5.71
N LEU A 68 9.78 2.49 4.45
CA LEU A 68 8.89 2.50 3.29
C LEU A 68 8.22 1.13 3.10
N ALA A 69 6.92 1.16 2.89
CA ALA A 69 6.15 0.02 2.42
C ALA A 69 5.23 0.43 1.27
N PHE A 70 4.91 -0.52 0.39
CA PHE A 70 3.83 -0.38 -0.59
C PHE A 70 2.77 -1.44 -0.31
N VAL A 71 1.51 -1.04 -0.25
CA VAL A 71 0.40 -1.99 -0.32
C VAL A 71 0.05 -2.24 -1.78
N VAL A 72 -0.14 -3.51 -2.14
CA VAL A 72 -0.48 -3.94 -3.51
C VAL A 72 -1.94 -4.37 -3.55
N LEU A 73 -2.70 -3.81 -4.48
CA LEU A 73 -4.09 -4.17 -4.76
C LEU A 73 -4.17 -4.80 -6.15
N SER A 74 -5.09 -5.75 -6.33
CA SER A 74 -5.57 -6.18 -7.64
C SER A 74 -6.93 -5.55 -7.93
N ILE A 75 -7.08 -4.93 -9.09
CA ILE A 75 -8.34 -4.38 -9.60
C ILE A 75 -8.99 -5.39 -10.58
N PRO A 76 -10.23 -5.18 -11.08
CA PRO A 76 -10.92 -6.18 -11.91
C PRO A 76 -10.12 -6.63 -13.13
N ALA A 77 -9.36 -5.71 -13.74
CA ALA A 77 -8.51 -5.98 -14.89
C ALA A 77 -7.44 -7.07 -14.64
N MET A 78 -7.06 -7.33 -13.38
CA MET A 78 -6.07 -8.35 -13.02
C MET A 78 -6.47 -9.74 -13.51
N PHE A 79 -7.76 -10.06 -13.45
CA PHE A 79 -8.25 -11.37 -13.86
C PHE A 79 -7.95 -11.65 -15.34
N ASP A 80 -8.22 -10.66 -16.21
CA ASP A 80 -8.00 -10.81 -17.65
C ASP A 80 -6.55 -10.60 -18.07
N LYS A 81 -5.86 -9.64 -17.45
CA LYS A 81 -4.53 -9.19 -17.89
C LYS A 81 -3.39 -9.95 -17.25
N ALA A 82 -3.56 -10.48 -16.04
CA ALA A 82 -2.54 -11.24 -15.33
C ALA A 82 -2.93 -12.72 -15.19
N PHE A 83 -4.09 -12.99 -14.60
CA PHE A 83 -4.47 -14.34 -14.20
C PHE A 83 -4.74 -15.29 -15.38
N LYS A 84 -5.56 -14.88 -16.36
CA LYS A 84 -5.80 -15.70 -17.57
C LYS A 84 -4.51 -16.01 -18.34
N PRO A 85 -3.61 -15.05 -18.62
CA PRO A 85 -2.31 -15.34 -19.23
C PRO A 85 -1.42 -16.25 -18.38
N PHE A 86 -1.41 -16.08 -17.05
CA PHE A 86 -0.68 -16.94 -16.13
C PHE A 86 -1.11 -18.41 -16.27
N LEU A 87 -2.42 -18.67 -16.24
CA LEU A 87 -2.98 -20.02 -16.39
C LEU A 87 -2.60 -20.71 -17.71
N LYS A 88 -2.45 -19.94 -18.80
CA LYS A 88 -2.07 -20.48 -20.11
C LYS A 88 -0.59 -20.86 -20.21
N LYS A 89 0.27 -20.20 -19.43
CA LYS A 89 1.73 -20.32 -19.55
C LYS A 89 2.37 -21.19 -18.46
N GLN A 90 1.74 -21.27 -17.29
CA GLN A 90 2.36 -21.85 -16.11
C GLN A 90 1.72 -23.19 -15.73
N LEU A 91 2.55 -24.15 -15.34
CA LEU A 91 2.07 -25.39 -14.75
C LEU A 91 1.66 -25.11 -13.30
N LEU A 92 0.36 -25.18 -13.03
CA LEU A 92 -0.17 -24.96 -11.69
C LEU A 92 0.34 -26.04 -10.72
N LYS A 93 0.83 -25.60 -9.55
CA LYS A 93 1.04 -26.50 -8.42
C LYS A 93 -0.34 -26.85 -7.85
N LYS A 94 -0.70 -28.14 -7.86
CA LYS A 94 -2.03 -28.64 -7.44
C LYS A 94 -2.44 -28.27 -6.01
N ILE A 95 -1.49 -27.90 -5.15
CA ILE A 95 -1.70 -27.70 -3.71
C ILE A 95 -2.04 -26.24 -3.36
N HIS A 96 -1.84 -25.30 -4.28
CA HIS A 96 -2.01 -23.87 -4.00
C HIS A 96 -3.15 -23.26 -4.81
N ASP A 97 -3.77 -22.22 -4.25
CA ASP A 97 -4.76 -21.43 -4.96
C ASP A 97 -4.13 -20.82 -6.24
N PRO A 98 -4.78 -20.94 -7.42
CA PRO A 98 -4.23 -20.42 -8.66
C PRO A 98 -4.05 -18.90 -8.68
N VAL A 99 -4.93 -18.14 -8.00
CA VAL A 99 -4.81 -16.68 -7.92
C VAL A 99 -3.60 -16.33 -7.07
N ASP A 100 -3.42 -16.95 -5.91
CA ASP A 100 -2.25 -16.73 -5.05
C ASP A 100 -0.94 -17.06 -5.77
N GLN A 101 -0.93 -18.12 -6.60
CA GLN A 101 0.22 -18.46 -7.45
C GLN A 101 0.50 -17.39 -8.51
N CYS A 102 -0.54 -16.82 -9.14
CA CYS A 102 -0.41 -15.73 -10.10
C CYS A 102 0.14 -14.46 -9.43
N ILE A 103 -0.39 -14.09 -8.26
CA ILE A 103 0.11 -12.97 -7.46
C ILE A 103 1.58 -13.20 -7.12
N SER A 104 1.91 -14.36 -6.54
CA SER A 104 3.28 -14.70 -6.16
C SER A 104 4.26 -14.63 -7.33
N TYR A 105 3.84 -15.07 -8.52
CA TYR A 105 4.63 -14.97 -9.74
C TYR A 105 4.92 -13.52 -10.12
N HIS A 106 3.92 -12.65 -10.16
CA HIS A 106 4.15 -11.24 -10.51
C HIS A 106 4.98 -10.52 -9.45
N LEU A 107 4.80 -10.83 -8.16
CA LEU A 107 5.62 -10.25 -7.10
C LEU A 107 7.06 -10.80 -7.11
N SER A 108 7.31 -12.01 -7.59
CA SER A 108 8.68 -12.52 -7.78
C SER A 108 9.43 -11.77 -8.87
N LEU A 109 8.77 -11.40 -9.96
CA LEU A 109 9.36 -10.57 -11.03
C LEU A 109 9.78 -9.19 -10.51
N ILE A 110 9.00 -8.59 -9.60
CA ILE A 110 9.39 -7.34 -8.94
C ILE A 110 10.66 -7.54 -8.13
N ARG A 111 10.73 -8.61 -7.33
CA ARG A 111 11.93 -8.95 -6.55
C ARG A 111 13.15 -9.15 -7.44
N GLU A 112 13.00 -9.84 -8.57
CA GLU A 112 14.06 -10.06 -9.55
C GLU A 112 14.52 -8.76 -10.23
N SER A 113 13.63 -7.78 -10.42
CA SER A 113 13.97 -6.47 -11.00
C SER A 113 14.66 -5.51 -10.01
N LEU A 114 14.59 -5.83 -8.71
CA LEU A 114 15.07 -5.01 -7.59
C LEU A 114 16.06 -5.79 -6.71
N VAL A 115 16.91 -6.64 -7.30
CA VAL A 115 17.87 -7.50 -6.57
C VAL A 115 18.82 -6.71 -5.65
N ASP A 116 19.14 -5.47 -6.00
CA ASP A 116 20.02 -4.60 -5.20
C ASP A 116 19.29 -3.95 -4.02
N GLN A 117 17.98 -4.19 -3.87
CA GLN A 117 17.17 -3.66 -2.79
C GLN A 117 16.73 -4.79 -1.87
N LYS A 118 16.99 -4.63 -0.57
CA LYS A 118 16.40 -5.52 0.42
C LYS A 118 14.88 -5.33 0.44
N MET A 119 14.15 -6.37 0.06
CA MET A 119 12.69 -6.34 -0.03
C MET A 119 12.04 -7.58 0.60
N ASP A 120 11.24 -7.34 1.63
CA ASP A 120 10.36 -8.34 2.23
C ASP A 120 8.98 -8.27 1.58
N ILE A 121 8.40 -9.44 1.31
CA ILE A 121 7.02 -9.55 0.77
C ILE A 121 6.18 -10.25 1.82
N MET A 122 5.00 -9.71 2.11
CA MET A 122 3.98 -10.33 2.96
C MET A 122 2.67 -10.43 2.17
N HIS A 123 2.19 -11.65 1.88
CA HIS A 123 0.92 -11.84 1.19
C HIS A 123 -0.26 -11.78 2.16
N ASP A 124 -1.42 -11.36 1.66
CA ASP A 124 -2.66 -11.19 2.45
C ASP A 124 -3.15 -12.50 3.08
N TYR A 125 -2.89 -13.64 2.43
CA TYR A 125 -3.24 -14.97 2.91
C TYR A 125 -2.25 -15.56 3.94
N GLU A 126 -1.13 -14.90 4.23
CA GLU A 126 -0.13 -15.44 5.15
C GLU A 126 -0.60 -15.37 6.61
N ILE A 127 -0.63 -16.54 7.26
CA ILE A 127 -1.02 -16.71 8.66
C ILE A 127 0.19 -17.18 9.47
N LEU A 128 0.45 -16.51 10.60
CA LEU A 128 1.47 -16.89 11.56
C LEU A 128 1.08 -18.18 12.31
N PRO A 129 2.03 -18.90 12.93
CA PRO A 129 1.73 -20.14 13.68
C PRO A 129 0.65 -19.99 14.76
N ASN A 130 0.47 -18.79 15.30
CA ASN A 130 -0.57 -18.44 16.28
C ASN A 130 -1.94 -18.11 15.66
N ARG A 131 -2.14 -18.42 14.37
CA ARG A 131 -3.34 -18.14 13.57
C ARG A 131 -3.66 -16.66 13.36
N LYS A 132 -2.78 -15.74 13.73
CA LYS A 132 -2.94 -14.33 13.38
C LYS A 132 -2.46 -14.09 11.94
N PRO A 133 -3.11 -13.21 11.18
CA PRO A 133 -2.58 -12.80 9.90
C PRO A 133 -1.23 -12.11 10.10
N LYS A 134 -0.33 -12.24 9.13
CA LYS A 134 1.02 -11.63 9.19
C LYS A 134 0.95 -10.10 9.22
N PHE A 135 -0.08 -9.52 8.61
CA PHE A 135 -0.46 -8.11 8.71
C PHE A 135 -1.98 -7.95 8.50
N LEU A 136 -2.55 -6.81 8.90
CA LEU A 136 -3.95 -6.47 8.63
C LEU A 136 -4.07 -5.71 7.31
N ALA A 137 -4.46 -6.43 6.25
CA ALA A 137 -4.52 -5.92 4.88
C ALA A 137 -5.35 -4.64 4.74
N GLN A 138 -6.58 -4.65 5.28
CA GLN A 138 -7.49 -3.51 5.23
C GLN A 138 -6.91 -2.25 5.90
N THR A 139 -6.22 -2.42 7.03
CA THR A 139 -5.56 -1.31 7.74
C THR A 139 -4.44 -0.73 6.89
N ALA A 140 -3.61 -1.58 6.26
CA ALA A 140 -2.53 -1.10 5.39
C ALA A 140 -3.07 -0.32 4.18
N ALA A 141 -4.14 -0.81 3.53
CA ALA A 141 -4.78 -0.11 2.42
C ALA A 141 -5.38 1.24 2.85
N HIS A 142 -5.94 1.32 4.07
CA HIS A 142 -6.48 2.56 4.61
C HIS A 142 -5.41 3.61 4.88
N VAL A 143 -4.35 3.26 5.64
CA VAL A 143 -3.31 4.23 6.01
C VAL A 143 -2.45 4.68 4.83
N ALA A 144 -2.41 3.88 3.75
CA ALA A 144 -1.80 4.24 2.47
C ALA A 144 -2.67 5.16 1.59
N GLY A 145 -3.92 5.43 2.01
CA GLY A 145 -4.85 6.25 1.26
C GLY A 145 -5.50 5.56 0.06
N ALA A 146 -5.31 4.24 -0.10
CA ALA A 146 -5.82 3.49 -1.24
C ALA A 146 -7.35 3.31 -1.16
N THR A 147 -7.88 3.01 0.03
CA THR A 147 -9.29 2.66 0.23
C THR A 147 -9.75 3.11 1.60
N TYR A 148 -10.99 3.60 1.74
CA TYR A 148 -11.53 3.87 3.06
C TYR A 148 -11.97 2.57 3.73
N LEU A 149 -11.65 2.39 5.02
CA LEU A 149 -11.97 1.19 5.79
C LEU A 149 -13.12 1.54 6.72
N TYR A 150 -14.33 1.19 6.30
CA TYR A 150 -15.54 1.33 7.10
C TYR A 150 -15.60 0.21 8.13
N GLN A 151 -15.79 0.58 9.39
CA GLN A 151 -15.85 -0.30 10.54
C GLN A 151 -17.10 0.00 11.34
N ARG A 152 -17.43 -0.90 12.27
CA ARG A 152 -18.55 -0.70 13.19
C ARG A 152 -18.50 0.64 13.94
N LYS A 153 -17.29 1.10 14.31
CA LYS A 153 -17.08 2.38 15.00
C LYS A 153 -17.48 3.62 14.17
N ASP A 154 -17.63 3.47 12.86
CA ASP A 154 -17.99 4.55 11.95
C ASP A 154 -19.52 4.68 11.81
N VAL A 155 -20.30 3.78 12.43
CA VAL A 155 -21.77 3.83 12.45
C VAL A 155 -22.26 4.26 13.83
N HIS A 156 -22.85 5.46 13.89
CA HIS A 156 -23.47 5.98 15.11
C HIS A 156 -24.74 5.19 15.43
N GLN A 157 -24.89 4.77 16.69
CA GLN A 157 -26.07 4.05 17.21
C GLN A 157 -26.40 2.79 16.39
N ASP A 158 -25.42 1.93 16.16
CA ASP A 158 -25.62 0.70 15.41
C ASP A 158 -26.63 -0.26 16.07
N SER A 159 -27.35 -1.03 15.25
CA SER A 159 -28.39 -1.96 15.69
C SER A 159 -27.94 -3.43 15.69
N TRP A 160 -26.64 -3.71 15.72
CA TRP A 160 -26.09 -5.06 15.54
C TRP A 160 -25.92 -5.85 16.83
N GLY A 161 -26.15 -5.22 17.99
CA GLY A 161 -26.03 -5.88 19.30
C GLY A 161 -24.61 -6.41 19.56
N GLU A 162 -24.47 -7.59 20.15
CA GLU A 162 -23.15 -8.15 20.49
C GLU A 162 -22.43 -8.85 19.32
N LYS A 163 -23.00 -8.82 18.10
CA LYS A 163 -22.40 -9.49 16.95
C LYS A 163 -21.07 -8.84 16.57
N LYS A 164 -20.09 -9.67 16.22
CA LYS A 164 -18.85 -9.18 15.62
C LYS A 164 -19.13 -8.73 14.19
N ILE A 165 -18.91 -7.44 13.94
CA ILE A 165 -19.04 -6.83 12.61
C ILE A 165 -17.64 -6.52 12.11
N TYR A 166 -17.25 -7.18 11.03
CA TYR A 166 -15.96 -6.95 10.37
C TYR A 166 -16.05 -5.71 9.50
N GLY A 167 -14.94 -4.97 9.42
CA GLY A 167 -14.84 -3.84 8.52
C GLY A 167 -14.71 -4.24 7.06
N VAL A 168 -14.96 -3.29 6.17
CA VAL A 168 -14.81 -3.45 4.73
C VAL A 168 -14.11 -2.23 4.14
N CYS A 169 -13.17 -2.48 3.23
CA CYS A 169 -12.55 -1.43 2.45
C CYS A 169 -13.37 -1.16 1.19
N ILE A 170 -13.58 0.11 0.86
CA ILE A 170 -14.22 0.53 -0.39
C ILE A 170 -13.23 1.37 -1.18
N HIS A 171 -12.98 0.96 -2.41
CA HIS A 171 -12.12 1.67 -3.35
C HIS A 171 -12.93 2.76 -4.06
N PRO A 172 -12.41 4.01 -4.17
CA PRO A 172 -13.15 5.12 -4.76
C PRO A 172 -13.60 4.88 -6.21
N SER A 173 -12.80 4.15 -6.99
CA SER A 173 -13.12 3.85 -8.41
C SER A 173 -13.83 2.51 -8.64
N TYR A 174 -13.71 1.56 -7.71
CA TYR A 174 -14.14 0.16 -7.94
C TYR A 174 -15.09 -0.35 -6.87
N GLY A 175 -15.46 0.45 -5.87
CA GLY A 175 -16.26 -0.03 -4.75
C GLY A 175 -15.58 -1.21 -4.04
N GLY A 176 -16.32 -2.30 -3.85
CA GLY A 176 -15.77 -3.58 -3.35
C GLY A 176 -15.13 -4.48 -4.41
N TRP A 177 -15.03 -4.06 -5.68
CA TRP A 177 -14.53 -4.86 -6.80
C TRP A 177 -13.00 -4.81 -6.92
N PHE A 178 -12.30 -5.13 -5.84
CA PHE A 178 -10.84 -5.23 -5.80
C PHE A 178 -10.44 -6.20 -4.69
N ALA A 179 -9.15 -6.47 -4.57
CA ALA A 179 -8.61 -7.19 -3.41
C ALA A 179 -7.22 -6.66 -3.05
N ILE A 180 -6.91 -6.68 -1.76
CA ILE A 180 -5.58 -6.35 -1.23
C ILE A 180 -4.74 -7.63 -1.27
N ARG A 181 -3.52 -7.58 -1.80
CA ARG A 181 -2.73 -8.77 -2.15
C ARG A 181 -1.45 -8.93 -1.36
N ALA A 182 -0.74 -7.83 -1.09
CA ALA A 182 0.53 -7.92 -0.40
C ALA A 182 1.00 -6.59 0.18
N LEU A 183 2.00 -6.68 1.05
CA LEU A 183 2.93 -5.60 1.34
C LEU A 183 4.30 -5.88 0.70
N LEU A 184 4.89 -4.85 0.11
CA LEU A 184 6.30 -4.80 -0.25
C LEU A 184 6.99 -3.87 0.75
N LEU A 185 7.85 -4.41 1.62
CA LEU A 185 8.58 -3.61 2.61
C LEU A 185 10.04 -3.45 2.17
N PHE A 186 10.57 -2.24 2.36
CA PHE A 186 11.95 -1.88 2.02
C PHE A 186 12.69 -1.45 3.29
N PRO A 187 13.23 -2.39 4.08
CA PRO A 187 13.75 -2.11 5.43
C PRO A 187 14.85 -1.04 5.47
N ASP A 188 15.62 -0.94 4.40
CA ASP A 188 16.78 -0.04 4.28
C ASP A 188 16.40 1.32 3.66
N VAL A 189 15.15 1.49 3.23
CA VAL A 189 14.63 2.75 2.67
C VAL A 189 13.81 3.48 3.74
N LYS A 190 14.33 4.64 4.18
CA LYS A 190 13.65 5.52 5.13
C LYS A 190 12.98 6.68 4.40
N VAL A 191 11.79 7.05 4.85
CA VAL A 191 10.99 8.10 4.22
C VAL A 191 10.38 9.07 5.24
N PRO A 192 11.18 9.73 6.11
CA PRO A 192 10.69 10.62 7.17
C PRO A 192 9.80 11.77 6.67
N PHE A 193 9.94 12.17 5.41
CA PHE A 193 9.17 13.27 4.82
C PHE A 193 8.03 12.82 3.89
N LEU A 194 7.77 11.51 3.77
CA LEU A 194 6.60 11.02 3.02
C LEU A 194 5.34 11.58 3.67
N LEU A 195 4.50 12.23 2.87
CA LEU A 195 3.24 12.82 3.31
C LEU A 195 2.12 11.78 3.20
N GLN A 196 1.37 11.60 4.28
CA GLN A 196 0.22 10.71 4.28
C GLN A 196 -0.93 11.32 3.49
N LYS A 197 -1.48 10.57 2.55
CA LYS A 197 -2.73 10.91 1.88
C LYS A 197 -3.86 10.19 2.57
N SER A 198 -4.87 10.92 3.03
CA SER A 198 -6.08 10.31 3.58
C SER A 198 -6.84 9.57 2.48
N PRO A 199 -7.41 8.39 2.78
CA PRO A 199 -8.28 7.70 1.83
C PRO A 199 -9.55 8.51 1.60
N ILE A 200 -10.13 8.39 0.40
CA ILE A 200 -11.38 9.06 0.04
C ILE A 200 -12.54 8.36 0.73
N ASP A 201 -13.25 9.09 1.60
CA ASP A 201 -14.54 8.68 2.14
C ASP A 201 -15.60 8.75 1.02
N CYS A 202 -16.07 7.59 0.57
CA CYS A 202 -16.88 7.43 -0.65
C CYS A 202 -18.22 6.71 -0.43
N VAL A 203 -18.65 6.52 0.82
CA VAL A 203 -19.93 5.88 1.21
C VAL A 203 -20.67 6.73 2.23
#